data_AF-A0A349YJR9-F1
#
_entry.id   AF-A0A349YJR9-F1
#
_cell.length_a   1.000
_cell.length_b   1.000
_cell.length_c   1.000
_cell.angle_alpha   90.00
_cell.angle_beta   90.00
_cell.angle_gamma   90.00
#
_symmetry.space_group_name_H-M   'P 1'
#
loop_
_entity.id
_entity.type
_entity.pdbx_description
1 polymer ?
#
loop_
_entity_poly.entity_id
_entity_poly.type
_entity_poly.pdbx_seq_one_letter_code
_entity_poly.pdbx_strand_id
1 'polypeptide(L)' 'PHYLHAEIHALAPLLNEEIEWSKVTVYVARKRKCDGENGMARPCAGCMKMIKGLGVKRVVYTTDFGTAEERID' A
#
# COMPACT_ATOMS: atom_id res chain seq x y z
N PRO A 1 1.94 -19.13 3.21
CA PRO A 1 1.37 -19.14 1.85
C PRO A 1 1.64 -17.81 1.13
N HIS A 2 2.20 -17.89 -0.07
CA HIS A 2 2.60 -16.75 -0.89
C HIS A 2 1.36 -16.22 -1.64
N TYR A 3 0.44 -15.60 -0.90
CA TYR A 3 -0.71 -14.92 -1.51
C TYR A 3 -0.25 -13.58 -2.08
N LEU A 4 -0.78 -13.20 -3.23
CA LEU A 4 -0.54 -11.89 -3.81
C LEU A 4 -0.94 -10.81 -2.80
N HIS A 5 -0.05 -9.84 -2.59
CA HIS A 5 -0.30 -8.73 -1.66
C HIS A 5 -1.40 -7.81 -2.22
N ALA A 6 -2.16 -7.17 -1.33
CA ALA A 6 -3.26 -6.28 -1.70
C ALA A 6 -2.79 -5.14 -2.61
N GLU A 7 -1.58 -4.64 -2.35
CA GLU A 7 -0.92 -3.59 -3.11
C GLU A 7 -0.66 -4.00 -4.56
N ILE A 8 -0.17 -5.22 -4.79
CA ILE A 8 0.08 -5.74 -6.14
C ILE A 8 -1.24 -5.98 -6.85
N HIS A 9 -2.21 -6.56 -6.17
CA HIS A 9 -3.53 -6.82 -6.76
C HIS A 9 -4.24 -5.53 -7.18
N ALA A 10 -4.08 -4.44 -6.43
CA ALA A 10 -4.67 -3.14 -6.75
C ALA A 10 -3.93 -2.41 -7.87
N LEU A 11 -2.60 -2.46 -7.89
CA LEU A 11 -1.78 -1.66 -8.80
C LEU A 11 -1.51 -2.35 -10.14
N ALA A 12 -1.44 -3.68 -10.19
CA ALA A 12 -1.10 -4.42 -11.41
C ALA A 12 -2.01 -4.12 -12.62
N PRO A 13 -3.36 -4.01 -12.46
CA PRO A 13 -4.23 -3.66 -13.60
C PRO A 13 -4.01 -2.24 -14.12
N LEU A 14 -3.50 -1.34 -13.27
CA LEU A 14 -3.32 0.08 -13.58
C LEU A 14 -1.99 0.39 -14.26
N LEU A 15 -1.09 -0.60 -14.39
CA LEU A 15 0.26 -0.39 -14.94
C LEU A 15 0.26 0.03 -16.42
N ASN A 16 -0.80 -0.28 -17.16
CA ASN A 16 -0.93 0.08 -18.58
C ASN A 16 -1.77 1.34 -18.80
N GLU A 17 -2.26 1.96 -17.72
CA GLU A 17 -3.09 3.17 -17.78
C GLU A 17 -2.21 4.43 -17.71
N GLU A 18 -2.64 5.48 -18.40
CA GLU A 18 -1.97 6.78 -18.34
C GLU A 18 -2.35 7.53 -17.06
N ILE A 19 -1.65 7.20 -15.96
CA ILE A 19 -1.89 7.78 -14.63
C ILE A 19 -0.73 8.67 -14.22
N GLU A 20 -1.04 9.87 -13.72
CA GLU A 20 -0.05 10.74 -13.08
C GLU A 20 0.24 10.27 -11.64
N TRP A 21 1.12 9.28 -11.52
CA TRP A 21 1.47 8.62 -10.26
C TRP A 21 1.98 9.56 -9.16
N SER A 22 2.57 10.70 -9.53
CA SER A 22 3.07 11.71 -8.59
C SER A 22 1.97 12.32 -7.70
N LYS A 23 0.71 12.27 -8.15
CA LYS A 23 -0.48 12.74 -7.41
C LYS A 23 -1.25 11.61 -6.73
N VAL A 24 -0.87 10.35 -6.97
CA VAL A 24 -1.54 9.19 -6.39
C VAL A 24 -1.15 9.04 -4.92
N THR A 25 -2.13 8.67 -4.11
CA THR A 25 -1.91 8.24 -2.72
C THR A 25 -2.42 6.82 -2.55
N VAL A 26 -1.56 5.93 -2.06
CA VAL A 26 -1.93 4.52 -1.83
C VAL A 26 -2.36 4.36 -0.37
N TYR A 27 -3.57 3.85 -0.15
CA TYR A 27 -4.08 3.53 1.19
C TYR A 27 -4.13 2.01 1.38
N VAL A 28 -3.50 1.50 2.43
CA VAL A 28 -3.45 0.07 2.74
C VAL A 28 -4.00 -0.19 4.13
N ALA A 29 -5.11 -0.92 4.22
CA ALA A 29 -5.74 -1.25 5.49
C ALA A 29 -5.75 -2.76 5.74
N ARG A 30 -5.53 -3.15 6.99
CA ARG A 30 -5.68 -4.53 7.44
C ARG A 30 -6.50 -4.57 8.72
N LYS A 31 -7.52 -5.42 8.71
CA LYS A 31 -8.30 -5.79 9.90
C LYS A 31 -7.90 -7.18 10.38
N ARG A 32 -7.59 -7.32 11.67
CA ARG A 32 -7.26 -8.60 12.29
C ARG A 32 -8.53 -9.42 12.46
N LYS A 33 -8.50 -10.70 12.09
CA LYS A 33 -9.67 -11.58 12.17
C LYS A 33 -10.06 -11.97 13.60
N CYS A 34 -9.13 -11.89 14.55
CA CYS A 34 -9.34 -12.31 15.94
C CYS A 34 -10.20 -11.32 16.74
N ASP A 35 -10.05 -10.02 16.49
CA ASP A 35 -10.67 -8.95 17.29
C ASP A 35 -11.33 -7.85 16.44
N GLY A 36 -11.15 -7.86 15.12
CA GLY A 36 -11.67 -6.80 14.24
C GLY A 36 -10.89 -5.48 14.32
N GLU A 37 -9.80 -5.46 15.08
CA GLU A 37 -8.95 -4.28 15.25
C GLU A 37 -8.04 -4.07 14.03
N ASN A 38 -7.47 -2.87 13.96
CA ASN A 38 -6.46 -2.60 12.95
C ASN A 38 -5.20 -3.42 13.21
N GLY A 39 -4.60 -3.91 12.13
CA GLY A 39 -3.29 -4.54 12.17
C GLY A 39 -2.28 -3.75 11.36
N MET A 40 -1.00 -3.99 11.62
CA MET A 40 0.09 -3.49 10.79
C MET A 40 -0.11 -3.92 9.32
N ALA A 41 -0.32 -2.92 8.47
CA ALA A 41 -0.56 -3.04 7.04
C ALA A 41 0.50 -2.32 6.20
N ARG A 42 1.66 -2.02 6.81
CA ARG A 42 2.79 -1.44 6.09
C ARG A 42 3.16 -2.32 4.90
N PRO A 43 3.26 -1.77 3.68
CA PRO A 43 3.67 -2.55 2.52
C PRO A 43 5.02 -3.23 2.74
N CYS A 44 5.15 -4.46 2.24
CA CYS A 44 6.43 -5.17 2.30
C CYS A 44 7.47 -4.47 1.41
N ALA A 45 8.76 -4.76 1.62
CA ALA A 45 9.84 -4.12 0.86
C ALA A 45 9.68 -4.22 -0.66
N GLY A 46 9.15 -5.34 -1.18
CA GLY A 46 8.89 -5.54 -2.61
C GLY A 46 7.75 -4.66 -3.14
N CYS A 47 6.61 -4.63 -2.45
CA CYS A 47 5.48 -3.78 -2.81
C CYS A 47 5.86 -2.29 -2.72
N MET A 48 6.60 -1.94 -1.67
CA MET A 48 7.12 -0.58 -1.48
C MET A 48 8.03 -0.17 -2.64
N LYS A 49 8.93 -1.04 -3.11
CA LYS A 49 9.81 -0.78 -4.26
C LYS A 49 9.01 -0.55 -5.54
N MET A 50 7.96 -1.32 -5.78
CA MET A 50 7.07 -1.12 -6.92
C MET A 50 6.35 0.23 -6.85
N ILE A 51 5.75 0.55 -5.70
CA ILE A 51 5.06 1.83 -5.47
C ILE A 51 6.00 3.02 -5.71
N LYS A 52 7.23 2.95 -5.20
CA LYS A 52 8.27 3.95 -5.44
C LYS A 52 8.64 4.04 -6.93
N GLY A 53 8.80 2.90 -7.60
CA GLY A 53 9.13 2.83 -9.02
C GLY A 53 8.05 3.43 -9.94
N LEU A 54 6.77 3.38 -9.52
CA LEU A 54 5.69 4.04 -10.24
C LEU A 54 5.73 5.58 -10.08
N GLY A 55 6.44 6.10 -9.09
CA GLY A 55 6.49 7.54 -8.80
C GLY A 55 5.40 8.02 -7.84
N VAL A 56 4.77 7.10 -7.10
CA VAL A 56 3.84 7.45 -6.01
C VAL A 56 4.61 8.12 -4.87
N LYS A 57 4.12 9.27 -4.42
CA LYS A 57 4.77 10.08 -3.37
C LYS A 57 4.25 9.85 -1.97
N ARG A 58 3.06 9.25 -1.83
CA ARG A 58 2.40 9.12 -0.53
C ARG A 58 1.75 7.76 -0.35
N VAL A 59 2.07 7.12 0.76
CA VAL A 59 1.47 5.84 1.17
C VAL A 59 0.99 5.95 2.60
N VAL A 60 -0.26 5.59 2.84
CA VAL A 60 -0.90 5.61 4.15
C VAL A 60 -1.34 4.21 4.49
N TYR A 61 -1.08 3.74 5.71
CA TYR A 61 -1.45 2.39 6.12
C TYR A 61 -1.90 2.30 7.58
N THR A 62 -2.67 1.26 7.89
CA THR A 62 -3.07 0.99 9.27
C THR A 62 -1.92 0.40 10.08
N THR A 63 -1.87 0.74 11.36
CA THR A 63 -0.99 0.14 12.37
C THR A 63 -1.85 -0.45 13.48
N ASP A 64 -1.24 -1.16 14.43
CA ASP A 64 -1.96 -1.69 15.59
C ASP A 64 -2.54 -0.59 16.52
N PHE A 65 -2.12 0.67 16.34
CA PHE A 65 -2.53 1.81 17.16
C PHE A 65 -3.26 2.92 16.39
N GLY A 66 -3.48 2.75 15.08
CA GLY A 66 -4.09 3.79 14.25
C GLY A 66 -3.65 3.71 12.80
N THR A 67 -3.12 4.82 12.26
CA THR A 67 -2.61 4.93 10.90
C THR A 67 -1.24 5.60 10.88
N ALA A 68 -0.44 5.28 9.88
CA ALA A 68 0.84 5.90 9.60
C ALA A 68 0.92 6.33 8.13
N GLU A 69 1.73 7.35 7.86
CA GLU A 69 1.99 7.88 6.52
C GLU A 69 3.50 7.82 6.22
N GLU A 70 3.85 7.34 5.03
CA GLU A 70 5.19 7.44 4.46
C GLU A 70 5.16 8.34 3.23
N ARG A 71 5.98 9.39 3.26
CA ARG A 71 6.29 10.22 2.10
C ARG A 71 7.55 9.73 1.44
N ILE A 72 7.43 9.52 0.14
CA ILE A 72 8.50 9.04 -0.72
C ILE A 72 8.95 10.23 -1.54
N ASP A 73 10.21 10.59 -1.39
CA ASP A 73 10.89 11.59 -2.21
C ASP A 73 11.52 10.91 -3.44
#